data_AF-A0A920U171-F1
#
_entry.id   AF-A0A920U171-F1
#
_cell.length_a   1.000
_cell.length_b   1.000
_cell.length_c   1.000
_cell.angle_alpha   90.00
_cell.angle_beta   90.00
_cell.angle_gamma   90.00
#
_symmetry.space_group_name_H-M   'P 1'
#
loop_
_entity.id
_entity.type
_entity.pdbx_description
1 polymer ?
#
loop_
_entity_poly.entity_id
_entity_poly.type
_entity_poly.pdbx_seq_one_letter_code
_entity_poly.pdbx_strand_id
1 'polypeptide(L)'
;MPAKETDTRLQYQAGLRFPEPEGEAELRTLLKKNLLFVLLLITPSLVAADRLSLILDWFVNPDHGPIIIAQENGYFTEQGLEVEIIAPADAADPPKLVAAGKVDLAISYQPQLHLQVHAGLPLVRVGTLVATPLNCLWCWMRDPSIPLLISKGRKIGYSVAGVEEALLIAILWGVMTCHWLMSNSSTSTGHFAFSDVWPGRCCDRGIS
;
A
#
# COMPACT_ATOMS: atom_id res chain seq x y z
N MET A 1 85.05 -52.59 8.02
CA MET A 1 84.30 -51.79 9.00
C MET A 1 83.79 -50.55 8.29
N PRO A 2 82.48 -50.25 8.33
CA PRO A 2 81.83 -49.38 7.37
C PRO A 2 81.95 -47.89 7.74
N ALA A 3 82.12 -47.05 6.73
CA ALA A 3 82.05 -45.59 6.85
C ALA A 3 80.58 -45.15 7.01
N LYS A 4 80.31 -44.32 8.01
CA LYS A 4 79.00 -43.67 8.21
C LYS A 4 78.83 -42.57 7.16
N GLU A 5 77.87 -42.76 6.28
CA GLU A 5 77.40 -41.78 5.30
C GLU A 5 76.43 -40.82 6.00
N THR A 6 76.90 -39.61 6.33
CA THR A 6 76.04 -38.53 6.84
C THR A 6 75.51 -37.71 5.67
N ASP A 7 74.19 -37.76 5.51
CA ASP A 7 73.38 -37.08 4.51
C ASP A 7 73.57 -35.55 4.54
N THR A 8 74.48 -35.07 3.71
CA THR A 8 74.75 -33.66 3.44
C THR A 8 73.76 -33.04 2.46
N ARG A 9 72.79 -33.81 1.95
CA ARG A 9 71.86 -33.37 0.89
C ARG A 9 70.69 -32.54 1.43
N LEU A 10 70.29 -32.76 2.69
CA LEU A 10 69.21 -32.00 3.34
C LEU A 10 69.61 -30.58 3.79
N GLN A 11 70.90 -30.31 4.01
CA GLN A 11 71.33 -28.96 4.42
C GLN A 11 71.45 -27.97 3.24
N TYR A 12 71.66 -28.45 2.01
CA TYR A 12 71.83 -27.59 0.84
C TYR A 12 70.52 -26.97 0.33
N GLN A 13 69.36 -27.58 0.61
CA GLN A 13 68.07 -27.05 0.13
C GLN A 13 67.42 -26.02 1.08
N ALA A 14 67.91 -25.87 2.32
CA ALA A 14 67.36 -24.92 3.28
C ALA A 14 67.92 -23.48 3.15
N GLY A 15 68.99 -23.28 2.37
CA GLY A 15 69.74 -22.01 2.31
C GLY A 15 69.54 -21.14 1.06
N LEU A 16 68.90 -21.66 0.00
CA LEU A 16 68.65 -20.87 -1.22
C LEU A 16 67.23 -20.29 -1.22
N ARG A 17 67.01 -19.27 -0.39
CA ARG A 17 66.01 -18.25 -0.73
C ARG A 17 66.72 -17.17 -1.52
N PHE A 18 66.57 -17.22 -2.83
CA PHE A 18 66.95 -16.09 -3.67
C PHE A 18 66.09 -14.89 -3.24
N PRO A 19 66.69 -13.72 -2.90
CA PRO A 19 65.91 -12.52 -2.68
C PRO A 19 65.15 -12.22 -3.97
N GLU A 20 63.82 -12.16 -3.88
CA GLU A 20 62.97 -11.72 -4.99
C GLU A 20 63.52 -10.38 -5.51
N PRO A 21 63.73 -10.21 -6.82
CA PRO A 21 64.26 -8.96 -7.35
C PRO A 21 63.30 -7.84 -6.96
N GLU A 22 63.81 -6.76 -6.36
CA GLU A 22 63.00 -5.70 -5.74
C GLU A 22 61.88 -5.17 -6.67
N GLY A 23 62.14 -5.18 -7.98
CA GLY A 23 61.15 -4.82 -9.01
C GLY A 23 59.97 -5.78 -9.18
N GLU A 24 60.13 -7.10 -8.96
CA GLU A 24 59.01 -8.05 -9.06
C GLU A 24 58.02 -7.90 -7.90
N ALA A 25 58.52 -7.59 -6.70
CA ALA A 25 57.67 -7.33 -5.54
C ALA A 25 56.84 -6.05 -5.75
N GLU A 26 57.45 -4.98 -6.27
CA GLU A 26 56.74 -3.74 -6.60
C GLU A 26 55.74 -3.93 -7.73
N LEU A 27 56.11 -4.65 -8.79
CA LEU A 27 55.25 -4.88 -9.95
C LEU A 27 54.03 -5.73 -9.57
N ARG A 28 54.21 -6.75 -8.72
CA ARG A 28 53.10 -7.51 -8.12
C ARG A 28 52.22 -6.66 -7.22
N THR A 29 52.80 -5.73 -6.47
CA THR A 29 52.07 -4.82 -5.59
C THR A 29 51.25 -3.82 -6.41
N LEU A 30 51.82 -3.29 -7.49
CA LEU A 30 51.14 -2.42 -8.45
C LEU A 30 50.05 -3.16 -9.23
N LEU A 31 50.30 -4.39 -9.67
CA LEU A 31 49.28 -5.23 -10.32
C LEU A 31 48.12 -5.56 -9.38
N LYS A 32 48.40 -5.92 -8.12
CA LYS A 32 47.36 -6.17 -7.11
C LYS A 32 46.55 -4.91 -6.81
N LYS A 33 47.21 -3.76 -6.71
CA LYS A 33 46.58 -2.47 -6.43
C LYS A 33 45.71 -2.00 -7.60
N ASN A 34 46.20 -2.16 -8.83
CA ASN A 34 45.43 -1.84 -10.04
C ASN A 34 44.29 -2.83 -10.27
N LEU A 35 44.50 -4.13 -9.99
CA LEU A 35 43.44 -5.14 -10.06
C LEU A 35 42.35 -4.86 -9.03
N LEU A 36 42.73 -4.48 -7.81
CA LEU A 36 41.79 -4.08 -6.75
C LEU A 36 41.02 -2.81 -7.14
N PHE A 37 41.69 -1.84 -7.77
CA PHE A 37 41.06 -0.61 -8.24
C PHE A 37 40.08 -0.86 -9.39
N VAL A 38 40.43 -1.73 -10.33
CA VAL A 38 39.55 -2.15 -11.43
C VAL A 38 38.36 -2.96 -10.89
N LEU A 39 38.57 -3.84 -9.91
CA LEU A 39 37.49 -4.58 -9.26
C LEU A 39 36.49 -3.66 -8.54
N LEU A 40 36.97 -2.58 -7.94
CA LEU A 40 36.14 -1.55 -7.30
C LEU A 40 35.33 -0.71 -8.31
N LEU A 41 35.81 -0.59 -9.55
CA LEU A 41 35.12 0.12 -10.63
C LEU A 41 34.07 -0.76 -11.34
N ILE A 42 34.12 -2.08 -11.17
CA ILE A 42 33.22 -3.05 -11.83
C ILE A 42 32.09 -3.50 -10.89
N THR A 43 32.07 -3.11 -9.60
CA THR A 43 30.89 -3.38 -8.77
C THR A 43 29.71 -2.61 -9.37
N PRO A 44 28.70 -3.26 -9.97
CA PRO A 44 27.46 -2.56 -10.24
C PRO A 44 26.99 -2.00 -8.90
N SER A 45 26.54 -0.75 -8.89
CA SER A 45 25.83 -0.18 -7.75
C SER A 45 24.79 -1.20 -7.35
N LEU A 46 25.01 -1.91 -6.24
CA LEU A 46 24.00 -2.73 -5.63
C LEU A 46 23.01 -1.72 -5.05
N VAL A 47 22.14 -1.20 -5.91
CA VAL A 47 20.99 -0.40 -5.49
C VAL A 47 20.13 -1.39 -4.73
N ALA A 48 20.36 -1.45 -3.43
CA ALA A 48 19.51 -2.21 -2.53
C ALA A 48 18.09 -1.68 -2.74
N ALA A 49 17.17 -2.58 -3.08
CA ALA A 49 15.79 -2.18 -3.26
C ALA A 49 15.27 -1.66 -1.92
N ASP A 50 14.64 -0.49 -1.93
CA ASP A 50 14.01 0.05 -0.74
C ASP A 50 12.78 -0.80 -0.43
N ARG A 51 12.72 -1.32 0.80
CA ARG A 51 11.62 -2.16 1.25
C ARG A 51 10.44 -1.30 1.65
N LEU A 52 9.26 -1.67 1.17
CA LEU A 52 8.02 -0.97 1.42
C LEU A 52 6.94 -1.98 1.79
N SER A 53 6.33 -1.81 2.95
CA SER A 53 5.19 -2.61 3.39
C SER A 53 3.88 -1.88 3.08
N LEU A 54 3.00 -2.56 2.33
CA LEU A 54 1.69 -2.05 1.93
C LEU A 54 0.60 -2.98 2.48
N ILE A 55 -0.17 -2.49 3.45
CA ILE A 55 -1.32 -3.22 3.96
C ILE A 55 -2.60 -2.80 3.21
N LEU A 56 -3.37 -3.80 2.78
CA LEU A 56 -4.65 -3.61 2.11
C LEU A 56 -5.75 -3.23 3.12
N ASP A 57 -6.87 -2.72 2.63
CA ASP A 57 -8.07 -2.44 3.43
C ASP A 57 -8.91 -3.69 3.70
N TRP A 58 -8.80 -4.70 2.82
CA TRP A 58 -9.52 -5.97 2.89
C TRP A 58 -8.72 -7.12 2.27
N PHE A 59 -9.35 -8.30 2.15
CA PHE A 59 -8.86 -9.37 1.28
C PHE A 59 -8.74 -8.89 -0.17
N VAL A 60 -7.80 -9.50 -0.90
CA VAL A 60 -7.54 -9.18 -2.31
C VAL A 60 -8.83 -9.23 -3.12
N ASN A 61 -9.18 -8.09 -3.73
CA ASN A 61 -10.35 -7.91 -4.56
C ASN A 61 -9.97 -7.15 -5.85
N PRO A 62 -10.91 -6.98 -6.81
CA PRO A 62 -10.62 -6.25 -8.05
C PRO A 62 -10.14 -4.80 -7.87
N ASP A 63 -10.46 -4.15 -6.74
CA ASP A 63 -10.01 -2.78 -6.45
C ASP A 63 -8.48 -2.71 -6.29
N HIS A 64 -7.87 -3.81 -5.82
CA HIS A 64 -6.41 -3.94 -5.67
C HIS A 64 -5.71 -4.33 -6.99
N GLY A 65 -6.46 -4.56 -8.07
CA GLY A 65 -5.94 -4.97 -9.37
C GLY A 65 -4.75 -4.15 -9.87
N PRO A 66 -4.77 -2.80 -9.83
CA PRO A 66 -3.64 -1.98 -10.25
C PRO A 66 -2.35 -2.27 -9.47
N ILE A 67 -2.45 -2.58 -8.18
CA ILE A 67 -1.29 -2.84 -7.31
C ILE A 67 -0.72 -4.22 -7.60
N ILE A 68 -1.58 -5.22 -7.73
CA ILE A 68 -1.17 -6.59 -8.04
C ILE A 68 -0.51 -6.65 -9.43
N ILE A 69 -1.11 -6.03 -10.43
CA ILE A 69 -0.55 -5.96 -11.79
C ILE A 69 0.81 -5.23 -11.79
N ALA A 70 0.96 -4.16 -11.00
CA ALA A 70 2.23 -3.47 -10.88
C ALA A 70 3.33 -4.34 -10.26
N GLN A 71 2.99 -5.20 -9.30
CA GLN A 71 3.91 -6.18 -8.74
C GLN A 71 4.25 -7.29 -9.74
N GLU A 72 3.26 -7.86 -10.41
CA GLU A 72 3.45 -8.95 -11.39
C GLU A 72 4.26 -8.51 -12.61
N ASN A 73 4.03 -7.28 -13.10
CA ASN A 73 4.78 -6.71 -14.22
C ASN A 73 6.15 -6.14 -13.82
N GLY A 74 6.51 -6.17 -12.52
CA GLY A 74 7.81 -5.72 -12.04
C GLY A 74 7.99 -4.20 -11.99
N TYR A 75 6.91 -3.41 -12.07
CA TYR A 75 7.00 -1.95 -12.05
C TYR A 75 7.60 -1.41 -10.74
N PHE A 76 7.38 -2.07 -9.61
CA PHE A 76 8.04 -1.71 -8.35
C PHE A 76 9.55 -1.95 -8.42
N THR A 77 9.97 -3.11 -8.94
CA THR A 77 11.38 -3.46 -9.10
C THR A 77 12.11 -2.53 -10.05
N GLU A 78 11.45 -2.10 -11.14
CA GLU A 78 11.99 -1.09 -12.07
C GLU A 78 12.26 0.26 -11.39
N GLN A 79 11.48 0.60 -10.35
CA GLN A 79 11.69 1.79 -9.52
C GLN A 79 12.61 1.52 -8.31
N GLY A 80 13.21 0.33 -8.20
CA GLY A 80 14.06 -0.03 -7.08
C GLY A 80 13.32 -0.26 -5.76
N LEU A 81 12.03 -0.63 -5.82
CA LEU A 81 11.19 -0.89 -4.65
C LEU A 81 10.89 -2.40 -4.49
N GLU A 82 11.07 -2.90 -3.27
CA GLU A 82 10.61 -4.24 -2.85
C GLU A 82 9.33 -4.07 -2.03
N VAL A 83 8.16 -4.26 -2.67
CA VAL A 83 6.86 -4.05 -2.03
C VAL A 83 6.31 -5.36 -1.46
N GLU A 84 6.09 -5.40 -0.14
CA GLU A 84 5.40 -6.47 0.56
C GLU A 84 3.91 -6.11 0.70
N ILE A 85 3.03 -6.88 0.05
CA ILE A 85 1.57 -6.67 0.11
C ILE A 85 0.98 -7.57 1.19
N ILE A 86 0.30 -6.96 2.16
CA ILE A 86 -0.23 -7.63 3.35
C ILE A 86 -1.76 -7.49 3.36
N ALA A 87 -2.48 -8.60 3.49
CA ALA A 87 -3.92 -8.57 3.77
C ALA A 87 -4.14 -8.42 5.30
N PRO A 88 -5.03 -7.52 5.75
CA PRO A 88 -5.27 -7.32 7.16
C PRO A 88 -6.10 -8.46 7.78
N ALA A 89 -5.97 -8.64 9.09
CA ALA A 89 -6.87 -9.51 9.85
C ALA A 89 -8.24 -8.84 10.13
N ASP A 90 -8.26 -7.50 10.23
CA ASP A 90 -9.45 -6.67 10.48
C ASP A 90 -9.36 -5.37 9.64
N ALA A 91 -10.47 -4.94 9.02
CA ALA A 91 -10.53 -3.72 8.20
C ALA A 91 -10.22 -2.42 8.94
N ALA A 92 -10.36 -2.40 10.27
CA ALA A 92 -10.14 -1.21 11.08
C ALA A 92 -8.67 -1.02 11.49
N ASP A 93 -7.81 -2.01 11.26
CA ASP A 93 -6.41 -2.02 11.67
C ASP A 93 -5.42 -1.31 10.75
N PRO A 94 -5.54 -1.35 9.40
CA PRO A 94 -4.54 -0.81 8.48
C PRO A 94 -4.07 0.60 8.82
N PRO A 95 -4.95 1.59 9.06
CA PRO A 95 -4.50 2.95 9.36
C PRO A 95 -3.82 3.07 10.73
N LYS A 96 -4.22 2.24 11.70
CA LYS A 96 -3.61 2.23 13.04
C LYS A 96 -2.21 1.64 12.98
N LEU A 97 -1.99 0.63 12.14
CA LEU A 97 -0.68 0.02 11.95
C LEU A 97 0.31 0.99 11.30
N VAL A 98 -0.15 1.81 10.34
CA VAL A 98 0.66 2.91 9.77
C VAL A 98 0.96 3.97 10.82
N ALA A 99 -0.05 4.42 11.59
CA ALA A 99 0.16 5.40 12.65
C ALA A 99 1.13 4.92 13.74
N ALA A 100 1.20 3.60 13.95
CA ALA A 100 2.14 2.97 14.87
C ALA A 100 3.53 2.71 14.28
N GLY A 101 3.76 3.00 12.99
CA GLY A 101 5.03 2.76 12.29
C GLY A 101 5.35 1.28 12.09
N LYS A 102 4.34 0.40 12.12
CA LYS A 102 4.52 -1.05 11.89
C LYS A 102 4.49 -1.43 10.41
N VAL A 103 3.83 -0.60 9.60
CA VAL A 103 3.74 -0.72 8.14
C VAL A 103 3.87 0.67 7.55
N ASP A 104 4.37 0.77 6.32
CA ASP A 104 4.71 2.04 5.69
C ASP A 104 3.49 2.71 5.05
N LEU A 105 2.65 1.93 4.37
CA LEU A 105 1.45 2.39 3.67
C LEU A 105 0.25 1.52 3.97
N ALA A 106 -0.93 2.14 3.98
CA ALA A 106 -2.22 1.46 4.06
C ALA A 106 -3.19 1.99 3.01
N ILE A 107 -3.99 1.09 2.46
CA ILE A 107 -5.22 1.47 1.77
C ILE A 107 -6.29 1.75 2.84
N SER A 108 -6.99 2.87 2.71
CA SER A 108 -8.04 3.26 3.64
C SER A 108 -9.05 4.21 2.98
N TYR A 109 -10.14 4.50 3.69
CA TYR A 109 -11.23 5.33 3.22
C TYR A 109 -11.03 6.79 3.63
N GLN A 110 -11.25 7.70 2.68
CA GLN A 110 -11.06 9.14 2.92
C GLN A 110 -11.85 9.70 4.13
N PRO A 111 -13.13 9.35 4.36
CA PRO A 111 -13.84 9.83 5.55
C PRO A 111 -13.18 9.34 6.86
N GLN A 112 -12.69 8.10 6.87
CA GLN A 112 -12.01 7.53 8.03
C GLN A 112 -10.69 8.24 8.33
N LEU A 113 -9.92 8.56 7.29
CA LEU A 113 -8.68 9.32 7.41
C LEU A 113 -8.93 10.68 8.10
N HIS A 114 -9.98 11.41 7.69
CA HIS A 114 -10.29 12.70 8.32
C HIS A 114 -10.61 12.56 9.81
N LEU A 115 -11.37 11.52 10.20
CA LEU A 115 -11.68 11.27 11.62
C LEU A 115 -10.43 10.90 12.42
N GLN A 116 -9.54 10.09 11.85
CA GLN A 116 -8.31 9.66 12.51
C GLN A 116 -7.30 10.80 12.66
N VAL A 117 -7.13 11.64 11.63
CA VAL A 117 -6.31 12.84 11.72
C VAL A 117 -6.88 13.83 12.73
N HIS A 118 -8.21 14.00 12.76
CA HIS A 118 -8.87 14.81 13.78
C HIS A 118 -8.67 14.24 15.20
N ALA A 119 -8.59 12.91 15.34
CA ALA A 119 -8.25 12.24 16.59
C ALA A 119 -6.74 12.30 16.95
N GLY A 120 -5.93 12.99 16.13
CA GLY A 120 -4.50 13.23 16.40
C GLY A 120 -3.56 12.16 15.86
N LEU A 121 -4.02 11.22 15.03
CA LEU A 121 -3.12 10.24 14.41
C LEU A 121 -2.28 10.94 13.32
N PRO A 122 -0.97 10.66 13.24
CA PRO A 122 -0.05 11.29 12.30
C PRO A 122 -0.15 10.67 10.89
N LEU A 123 -1.35 10.68 10.31
CA LEU A 123 -1.63 10.07 9.01
C LEU A 123 -1.67 11.12 7.90
N VAL A 124 -1.14 10.75 6.72
CA VAL A 124 -1.08 11.62 5.54
C VAL A 124 -1.58 10.85 4.31
N ARG A 125 -2.39 11.49 3.48
CA ARG A 125 -2.83 10.93 2.18
C ARG A 125 -1.73 11.14 1.13
N VAL A 126 -1.21 10.05 0.58
CA VAL A 126 -0.18 10.08 -0.48
C VAL A 126 -0.74 9.89 -1.90
N GLY A 127 -1.95 9.33 -2.03
CA GLY A 127 -2.55 9.02 -3.33
C GLY A 127 -4.04 8.73 -3.25
N THR A 128 -4.65 8.45 -4.40
CA THR A 128 -6.05 8.03 -4.52
C THR A 128 -6.12 6.85 -5.46
N LEU A 129 -6.55 5.69 -4.94
CA LEU A 129 -6.72 4.47 -5.72
C LEU A 129 -8.08 4.47 -6.44
N VAL A 130 -9.15 4.75 -5.68
CA VAL A 130 -10.52 4.85 -6.19
C VAL A 130 -11.07 6.24 -5.86
N ALA A 131 -11.47 7.00 -6.89
CA ALA A 131 -11.88 8.40 -6.74
C ALA A 131 -13.34 8.58 -6.30
N THR A 132 -14.19 7.61 -6.57
CA THR A 132 -15.64 7.66 -6.29
C THR A 132 -16.03 6.61 -5.26
N PRO A 133 -16.94 6.92 -4.32
CA PRO A 133 -17.35 5.96 -3.31
C PRO A 133 -18.02 4.75 -3.95
N LEU A 134 -17.63 3.56 -3.50
CA LEU A 134 -18.21 2.27 -3.93
C LEU A 134 -19.28 1.77 -2.96
N ASN A 135 -19.43 2.40 -1.78
CA ASN A 135 -20.33 1.98 -0.73
C ASN A 135 -21.79 2.05 -1.20
N CYS A 136 -22.52 0.95 -1.00
CA CYS A 136 -23.91 0.82 -1.39
C CYS A 136 -24.73 0.25 -0.23
N LEU A 137 -25.94 0.77 -0.04
CA LEU A 137 -26.92 0.16 0.85
C LEU A 137 -27.67 -0.93 0.08
N TRP A 138 -27.43 -2.19 0.44
CA TRP A 138 -28.15 -3.32 -0.16
C TRP A 138 -29.38 -3.67 0.66
N CYS A 139 -30.51 -3.88 -0.01
CA CYS A 139 -31.72 -4.43 0.60
C CYS A 139 -32.33 -5.52 -0.28
N TRP A 140 -33.09 -6.41 0.34
CA TRP A 140 -33.77 -7.47 -0.41
C TRP A 140 -34.99 -6.90 -1.14
N MET A 141 -35.04 -7.09 -2.45
CA MET A 141 -36.05 -6.48 -3.34
C MET A 141 -37.49 -6.92 -3.03
N ARG A 142 -37.66 -8.07 -2.37
CA ARG A 142 -38.96 -8.62 -1.94
C ARG A 142 -39.44 -8.03 -0.61
N ASP A 143 -38.63 -7.18 0.02
CA ASP A 143 -39.01 -6.47 1.24
C ASP A 143 -39.68 -5.14 0.86
N PRO A 144 -41.00 -4.96 1.08
CA PRO A 144 -41.72 -3.75 0.70
C PRO A 144 -41.34 -2.52 1.53
N SER A 145 -40.39 -2.64 2.47
CA SER A 145 -40.02 -1.59 3.43
C SER A 145 -38.85 -0.70 3.02
N ILE A 146 -38.41 -0.72 1.75
CA ILE A 146 -37.27 0.08 1.25
C ILE A 146 -37.38 1.59 1.61
N PRO A 147 -38.54 2.26 1.47
CA PRO A 147 -38.68 3.67 1.88
C PRO A 147 -38.83 3.88 3.41
N LEU A 148 -39.01 2.80 4.18
CA LEU A 148 -39.44 2.79 5.59
C LEU A 148 -38.39 2.17 6.53
N LEU A 149 -37.17 1.88 6.06
CA LEU A 149 -36.13 1.18 6.82
C LEU A 149 -35.82 1.86 8.17
N ILE A 150 -35.97 3.18 8.26
CA ILE A 150 -35.77 3.98 9.48
C ILE A 150 -36.96 3.84 10.45
N SER A 151 -38.19 3.74 9.94
CA SER A 151 -39.40 3.95 10.75
C SER A 151 -39.72 2.80 11.72
N LYS A 152 -39.00 1.67 11.62
CA LYS A 152 -39.33 0.44 12.37
C LYS A 152 -38.20 -0.10 13.25
N GLY A 153 -37.12 0.67 13.48
CA GLY A 153 -36.03 0.23 14.37
C GLY A 153 -35.33 -1.05 13.89
N ARG A 154 -35.16 -1.20 12.56
CA ARG A 154 -34.55 -2.37 11.94
C ARG A 154 -33.03 -2.32 12.15
N LYS A 155 -32.42 -3.50 12.37
CA LYS A 155 -30.97 -3.64 12.49
C LYS A 155 -30.34 -3.58 11.11
N ILE A 156 -29.32 -2.74 10.93
CA ILE A 156 -28.55 -2.61 9.71
C ILE A 156 -27.12 -3.07 10.02
N GLY A 157 -26.60 -4.00 9.22
CA GLY A 157 -25.23 -4.47 9.34
C GLY A 157 -24.27 -3.56 8.57
N TYR A 158 -23.08 -3.36 9.11
CA TYR A 158 -22.00 -2.58 8.51
C TYR A 158 -20.65 -3.22 8.89
N SER A 159 -19.63 -2.97 8.07
CA SER A 159 -18.29 -3.55 8.20
C SER A 159 -17.38 -2.72 9.10
N VAL A 160 -17.50 -1.39 9.04
CA VAL A 160 -16.62 -0.47 9.78
C VAL A 160 -17.45 0.49 10.63
N ALA A 161 -17.40 0.30 11.95
CA ALA A 161 -18.10 1.15 12.90
C ALA A 161 -17.67 2.62 12.83
N GLY A 162 -18.62 3.54 13.06
CA GLY A 162 -18.41 4.98 13.06
C GLY A 162 -18.58 5.63 11.68
N VAL A 163 -17.73 5.29 10.70
CA VAL A 163 -17.78 5.93 9.37
C VAL A 163 -19.03 5.50 8.59
N GLU A 164 -19.31 4.20 8.56
CA GLU A 164 -20.44 3.68 7.82
C GLU A 164 -21.77 4.04 8.49
N GLU A 165 -21.78 4.21 9.82
CA GLU A 165 -22.93 4.79 10.53
C GLU A 165 -23.23 6.22 10.08
N ALA A 166 -22.20 7.08 10.02
CA ALA A 166 -22.38 8.46 9.57
C ALA A 166 -22.84 8.53 8.10
N LEU A 167 -22.25 7.70 7.23
CA LEU A 167 -22.65 7.60 5.82
C LEU A 167 -24.09 7.11 5.67
N LEU A 168 -24.45 6.07 6.43
CA LEU A 168 -25.79 5.49 6.44
C LEU A 168 -26.82 6.50 6.91
N ILE A 169 -26.54 7.24 7.99
CA ILE A 169 -27.39 8.35 8.45
C ILE A 169 -27.58 9.37 7.33
N ALA A 170 -26.50 9.81 6.66
CA ALA A 170 -26.59 10.80 5.59
C ALA A 170 -27.45 10.32 4.39
N ILE A 171 -27.24 9.07 3.94
CA ILE A 171 -28.03 8.43 2.87
C ILE A 171 -29.51 8.39 3.27
N LEU A 172 -29.78 7.91 4.47
CA LEU A 172 -31.14 7.74 5.00
C LEU A 172 -31.85 9.09 5.24
N TRP A 173 -31.12 10.11 5.68
CA TRP A 173 -31.66 11.45 5.90
C TRP A 173 -32.07 12.11 4.57
N GLY A 174 -31.25 11.97 3.53
CA GLY A 174 -31.59 12.48 2.19
C GLY A 174 -32.88 11.86 1.62
N VAL A 175 -33.05 10.55 1.77
CA VAL A 175 -34.26 9.83 1.30
C VAL A 175 -35.50 10.29 2.08
N MET A 176 -35.39 10.48 3.39
CA MET A 176 -36.51 10.90 4.22
C MET A 176 -36.96 12.34 3.94
N THR A 177 -36.00 13.25 3.71
CA THR A 177 -36.30 14.63 3.29
C THR A 177 -36.98 14.66 1.92
N CYS A 178 -36.49 13.88 0.95
CA CYS A 178 -37.15 13.77 -0.36
C CYS A 178 -38.57 13.19 -0.25
N HIS A 179 -38.76 12.11 0.52
CA HIS A 179 -40.10 11.52 0.70
C HIS A 179 -41.07 12.49 1.40
N TRP A 180 -40.59 13.25 2.39
CA TRP A 180 -41.39 14.27 3.06
C TRP A 180 -41.75 15.42 2.11
N LEU A 181 -40.78 15.94 1.33
CA LEU A 181 -41.03 16.98 0.31
C LEU A 181 -41.99 16.50 -0.77
N MET A 182 -41.89 15.24 -1.22
CA MET A 182 -42.80 14.66 -2.21
C MET A 182 -44.20 14.43 -1.67
N SER A 183 -44.36 14.10 -0.38
CA SER A 183 -45.67 13.88 0.24
C SER A 183 -46.38 15.19 0.64
N ASN A 184 -45.64 16.27 0.88
CA ASN A 184 -46.19 17.59 1.25
C ASN A 184 -46.22 18.65 0.13
N SER A 185 -45.77 18.34 -1.10
CA SER A 185 -45.72 19.32 -2.21
C SER A 185 -47.02 19.47 -3.03
N SER A 186 -48.13 18.84 -2.63
CA SER A 186 -49.42 18.96 -3.34
C SER A 186 -50.18 20.27 -3.10
N THR A 187 -49.64 21.25 -2.37
CA THR A 187 -50.41 22.46 -1.96
C THR A 187 -49.74 23.83 -2.13
N SER A 188 -48.69 24.00 -2.94
CA SER A 188 -48.31 25.37 -3.33
C SER A 188 -47.69 25.49 -4.72
N THR A 189 -48.45 26.10 -5.63
CA THR A 189 -47.90 26.85 -6.77
C THR A 189 -47.18 28.08 -6.23
N GLY A 190 -45.98 27.88 -5.68
CA GLY A 190 -45.08 28.93 -5.23
C GLY A 190 -43.71 28.71 -5.85
N HIS A 191 -43.20 29.69 -6.59
CA HIS A 191 -41.83 29.69 -7.10
C HIS A 191 -40.84 29.61 -5.92
N PHE A 192 -40.32 28.42 -5.63
CA PHE A 192 -39.13 28.26 -4.82
C PHE A 192 -37.94 28.14 -5.77
N ALA A 193 -37.16 29.20 -5.86
CA ALA A 193 -35.85 29.19 -6.50
C ALA A 193 -34.91 28.32 -5.65
N PHE A 194 -34.46 27.20 -6.21
CA PHE A 194 -33.48 26.30 -5.60
C PHE A 194 -32.21 26.33 -6.46
N SER A 195 -31.36 27.32 -6.22
CA SER A 195 -29.93 27.19 -6.54
C SER A 195 -29.25 26.63 -5.28
N ASP A 196 -28.37 25.65 -5.47
CA ASP A 196 -27.42 25.12 -4.47
C ASP A 196 -27.81 23.86 -3.68
N VAL A 197 -28.50 22.91 -4.32
CA VAL A 197 -28.31 21.48 -4.02
C VAL A 197 -27.94 20.76 -5.32
N TRP A 198 -26.75 20.16 -5.29
CA TRP A 198 -26.10 19.45 -6.39
C TRP A 198 -27.07 18.60 -7.24
N PRO A 199 -27.19 18.86 -8.56
CA PRO A 199 -28.16 18.22 -9.43
C PRO A 199 -27.62 16.86 -9.91
N GLY A 200 -27.88 15.82 -9.12
CA GLY A 200 -27.51 14.44 -9.45
C GLY A 200 -28.73 13.57 -9.72
N ARG A 201 -29.38 13.74 -10.88
CA ARG A 201 -30.28 12.76 -11.53
C ARG A 201 -31.18 11.93 -10.59
N CYS A 202 -32.20 12.55 -10.01
CA CYS A 202 -33.38 11.79 -9.60
C CYS A 202 -34.39 11.81 -10.76
N CYS A 203 -34.60 10.63 -11.36
CA CYS A 203 -35.75 10.28 -12.18
C CYS A 203 -36.00 11.13 -13.44
N ASP A 204 -35.20 10.88 -14.49
CA ASP A 204 -35.68 11.08 -15.86
C ASP A 204 -35.22 9.89 -16.73
N ARG A 205 -35.97 8.80 -16.62
CA ARG A 205 -36.19 7.86 -17.71
C ARG A 205 -37.48 7.13 -17.43
N GLY A 206 -38.57 7.76 -17.89
CA GLY A 206 -39.83 7.08 -18.12
C GLY A 206 -39.58 5.88 -19.02
N ILE A 207 -40.07 4.74 -18.56
CA ILE A 207 -40.34 3.59 -19.41
C ILE A 207 -41.50 4.02 -20.31
N SER A 208 -41.24 4.10 -21.60
CA SER A 208 -42.24 4.01 -22.67
C SER A 208 -41.95 2.74 -23.47
#